data_AF-A0A948F324-F1
#
_entry.id   AF-A0A948F324-F1
#
_cell.length_a   1.000
_cell.length_b   1.000
_cell.length_c   1.000
_cell.angle_alpha   90.00
_cell.angle_beta   90.00
_cell.angle_gamma   90.00
#
_symmetry.space_group_name_H-M   'P 1'
#
loop_
_entity.id
_entity.type
_entity.pdbx_description
1 polymer ?
#
loop_
_entity_poly.entity_id
_entity_poly.type
_entity_poly.pdbx_seq_one_letter_code
_entity_poly.pdbx_strand_id
1 'polypeptide(L)'
;VMLIPLKSKADGLMAAPVEGVRTRTWQVRVLNDATNAQQVSVTKLFERPGWSLQLLNEEGRLAQTSEQAAVIETEVPAGGFRAIHCMISEPVNPAEGESP
;
A
#
# COMPACT_ATOMS: atom_id res chain seq x y z
N VAL A 1 -7.27 11.78 0.49
CA VAL A 1 -6.59 10.46 0.56
C VAL A 1 -5.59 10.49 1.71
N MET A 2 -5.55 9.47 2.56
CA MET A 2 -4.60 9.39 3.68
C MET A 2 -3.94 8.00 3.70
N LEU A 3 -2.61 7.96 3.85
CA LEU A 3 -1.82 6.73 4.01
C LEU A 3 -1.57 6.49 5.50
N ILE A 4 -2.07 5.37 6.01
CA ILE A 4 -1.95 5.00 7.42
C ILE A 4 -1.08 3.75 7.51
N PRO A 5 0.09 3.79 8.19
CA PRO A 5 0.87 2.60 8.45
C PRO A 5 0.09 1.72 9.43
N LEU A 6 -0.11 0.45 9.07
CA LEU A 6 -0.73 -0.50 9.99
C LEU A 6 0.36 -1.10 10.88
N LYS A 7 0.15 -1.07 12.21
CA LYS A 7 0.99 -1.86 13.11
C LYS A 7 0.81 -3.33 12.73
N SER A 8 1.92 -4.01 12.48
CA SER A 8 2.07 -5.40 12.01
C SER A 8 1.41 -6.45 12.93
N LYS A 9 0.08 -6.40 13.04
CA LYS A 9 -0.77 -7.41 13.70
C LYS A 9 -2.04 -7.68 12.89
N ALA A 10 -2.04 -7.36 11.59
CA ALA A 10 -3.08 -7.88 10.71
C ALA A 10 -2.72 -9.35 10.41
N ASP A 11 -3.41 -10.24 11.12
CA ASP A 11 -3.28 -11.69 11.06
C ASP A 11 -3.15 -12.20 9.62
N GLY A 12 -1.99 -12.76 9.27
CA GLY A 12 -1.81 -13.59 8.08
C GLY A 12 -1.40 -12.92 6.77
N LEU A 13 -1.21 -11.59 6.72
CA LEU A 13 -0.88 -10.85 5.48
C LEU A 13 0.57 -10.35 5.38
N MET A 14 1.49 -10.98 6.11
CA MET A 14 2.91 -10.65 5.99
C MET A 14 3.54 -11.49 4.87
N ALA A 15 4.02 -10.83 3.82
CA ALA A 15 4.94 -11.46 2.88
C ALA A 15 6.14 -12.06 3.66
N ALA A 16 6.63 -13.22 3.22
CA ALA A 16 7.82 -13.80 3.81
C ALA A 16 8.97 -12.78 3.74
N PRO A 17 9.77 -12.60 4.81
CA PRO A 17 10.88 -11.66 4.80
C PRO A 17 11.83 -11.99 3.64
N VAL A 18 12.15 -10.98 2.82
CA VAL A 18 13.14 -11.09 1.76
C VAL A 18 14.39 -10.33 2.21
N GLU A 19 15.55 -10.97 2.12
CA GLU A 19 16.83 -10.35 2.50
C GLU A 19 17.05 -9.05 1.72
N GLY A 20 17.50 -8.00 2.40
CA GLY A 20 17.71 -6.68 1.80
C GLY A 20 16.42 -5.91 1.48
N VAL A 21 15.24 -6.38 1.88
CA VAL A 21 13.95 -5.72 1.62
C VAL A 21 13.13 -5.61 2.91
N ARG A 22 12.65 -4.41 3.20
CA ARG A 22 11.70 -4.17 4.29
C ARG A 22 10.29 -4.01 3.71
N THR A 23 9.40 -4.93 4.04
CA THR A 23 7.99 -4.85 3.64
C THR A 23 7.11 -4.39 4.82
N ARG A 24 6.25 -3.40 4.57
CA ARG A 24 5.28 -2.87 5.55
C ARG A 24 3.87 -2.92 4.98
N THR A 25 2.90 -3.25 5.83
CA THR A 25 1.48 -3.17 5.49
C THR A 25 0.95 -1.76 5.76
N TRP A 26 0.20 -1.24 4.80
CA TRP A 26 -0.40 0.08 4.81
C TRP A 26 -1.90 -0.02 4.51
N GLN A 27 -2.63 0.99 4.96
CA GLN A 27 -4.00 1.21 4.57
C GLN A 27 -4.11 2.57 3.89
N VAL A 28 -4.61 2.58 2.65
CA VAL A 28 -5.01 3.80 1.95
C VAL A 28 -6.48 4.03 2.25
N ARG A 29 -6.80 5.18 2.86
CA ARG A 29 -8.18 5.60 3.10
C ARG A 29 -8.57 6.74 2.17
N VAL A 30 -9.69 6.54 1.49
CA VAL A 30 -10.29 7.53 0.60
C VAL A 30 -11.66 7.87 1.16
N LEU A 31 -11.86 9.16 1.46
CA LEU A 31 -13.15 9.72 1.87
C LEU A 31 -13.77 10.40 0.66
N ASN A 32 -15.07 10.18 0.45
CA ASN A 32 -15.87 10.89 -0.54
C ASN A 32 -16.92 11.71 0.19
N ASP A 33 -16.75 13.04 0.20
CA ASP A 33 -17.68 14.01 0.76
C ASP A 33 -18.75 14.48 -0.24
N ALA A 34 -18.70 14.00 -1.49
CA ALA A 34 -19.70 14.29 -2.49
C ALA A 34 -21.02 13.55 -2.21
N THR A 35 -22.10 14.07 -2.78
CA THR A 35 -23.46 13.51 -2.69
C THR A 35 -23.69 12.31 -3.62
N ASN A 36 -22.73 11.99 -4.48
CA ASN A 36 -22.78 10.86 -5.41
C ASN A 36 -21.52 9.98 -5.28
N ALA A 37 -21.63 8.73 -5.73
CA ALA A 37 -20.48 7.83 -5.81
C ALA A 37 -19.42 8.40 -6.77
N GLN A 38 -18.15 8.19 -6.45
CA GLN A 38 -17.01 8.71 -7.20
C GLN A 38 -16.02 7.57 -7.51
N GLN A 39 -15.59 7.49 -8.77
CA GLN A 39 -14.44 6.68 -9.13
C GLN A 39 -13.17 7.47 -8.78
N VAL A 40 -12.35 6.91 -7.90
CA VAL A 40 -11.10 7.54 -7.47
C VAL A 40 -9.92 6.68 -7.89
N SER A 41 -8.89 7.35 -8.41
CA SER A 41 -7.58 6.75 -8.67
C SER A 41 -6.55 7.31 -7.70
N VAL A 42 -5.85 6.45 -6.98
CA VAL A 42 -4.74 6.81 -6.09
C VAL A 42 -3.45 6.26 -6.67
N THR A 43 -2.52 7.15 -7.03
CA THR A 43 -1.22 6.76 -7.55
C THR A 43 -0.13 6.95 -6.51
N LYS A 44 0.69 5.91 -6.28
CA LYS A 44 1.96 6.03 -5.56
C LYS A 44 3.10 5.86 -6.56
N LEU A 45 3.89 6.93 -6.72
CA LEU A 45 5.13 6.91 -7.49
C LEU A 45 6.30 6.56 -6.57
N PHE A 46 7.21 5.72 -7.07
CA PHE A 46 8.46 5.40 -6.39
C PHE A 46 9.61 6.13 -7.08
N GLU A 47 10.24 7.05 -6.38
CA GLU A 47 11.34 7.88 -6.91
C GLU A 47 12.66 7.11 -7.02
N ARG A 48 12.77 5.97 -6.35
CA ARG A 48 13.97 5.13 -6.31
C ARG A 48 13.66 3.73 -6.84
N PRO A 49 14.58 3.14 -7.62
CA PRO A 49 14.44 1.75 -8.06
C PRO A 49 14.47 0.79 -6.87
N GLY A 50 13.84 -0.39 -7.05
CA GLY A 50 13.79 -1.45 -6.04
C GLY A 50 12.64 -1.31 -5.03
N TRP A 51 11.88 -0.22 -5.08
CA TRP A 51 10.63 -0.11 -4.34
C TRP A 51 9.52 -0.84 -5.10
N SER A 52 8.63 -1.51 -4.37
CA SER A 52 7.44 -2.10 -4.96
C SER A 52 6.21 -1.91 -4.09
N LEU A 53 5.05 -1.81 -4.74
CA LEU A 53 3.75 -1.88 -4.09
C LEU A 53 3.05 -3.17 -4.48
N GLN A 54 2.46 -3.82 -3.49
CA GLN A 54 1.58 -4.95 -3.67
C GLN A 54 0.19 -4.56 -3.18
N LEU A 55 -0.79 -4.57 -4.09
CA LEU A 55 -2.19 -4.36 -3.73
C LEU A 55 -2.80 -5.69 -3.32
N LEU A 56 -3.53 -5.67 -2.20
CA LEU A 56 -4.28 -6.81 -1.75
C LEU A 56 -5.76 -6.58 -2.07
N ASN A 57 -6.44 -7.63 -2.54
CA ASN A 57 -7.89 -7.62 -2.68
C ASN A 57 -8.58 -7.70 -1.30
N GLU A 58 -9.91 -7.72 -1.28
CA GLU A 58 -10.70 -7.80 -0.04
C GLU A 58 -10.45 -9.10 0.76
N GLU A 59 -10.00 -10.16 0.09
CA GLU A 59 -9.60 -11.44 0.71
C GLU A 59 -8.16 -11.41 1.25
N GLY A 60 -7.46 -10.28 1.13
CA GLY A 60 -6.06 -10.13 1.50
C GLY A 60 -5.08 -10.82 0.54
N ARG A 61 -5.53 -11.27 -0.63
CA ARG A 61 -4.68 -11.90 -1.64
C ARG A 61 -4.05 -10.86 -2.56
N LEU A 62 -2.86 -11.17 -3.06
CA LEU A 62 -2.17 -10.32 -4.02
C LEU A 62 -3.03 -10.12 -5.28
N ALA A 63 -3.41 -8.87 -5.54
CA ALA A 63 -4.16 -8.47 -6.73
C ALA A 63 -3.22 -7.93 -7.82
N GLN A 64 -2.21 -7.14 -7.43
CA GLN A 64 -1.31 -6.47 -8.36
C GLN A 64 0.03 -6.14 -7.70
N THR A 65 1.12 -6.18 -8.49
CA THR A 65 2.45 -5.71 -8.10
C THR A 65 2.90 -4.62 -9.07
N SER A 66 3.55 -3.56 -8.58
CA SER A 66 4.18 -2.53 -9.42
C SER A 66 5.48 -2.00 -8.81
N GLU A 67 6.48 -1.75 -9.66
CA GLU A 67 7.84 -1.33 -9.29
C GLU A 67 8.14 0.15 -9.60
N GLN A 68 7.24 0.85 -10.32
CA GLN A 68 7.44 2.25 -10.74
C GLN A 68 6.28 3.16 -10.33
N ALA A 69 5.06 2.69 -10.56
CA ALA A 69 3.85 3.42 -10.25
C ALA A 69 2.74 2.44 -9.89
N ALA A 70 2.24 2.50 -8.66
CA ALA A 70 1.08 1.74 -8.26
C ALA A 70 -0.16 2.61 -8.41
N VAL A 71 -1.13 2.15 -9.20
CA VAL A 71 -2.41 2.83 -9.41
C VAL A 71 -3.49 2.01 -8.72
N ILE A 72 -4.25 2.65 -7.84
CA ILE A 72 -5.36 2.04 -7.11
C ILE A 72 -6.64 2.69 -7.60
N GLU A 73 -7.47 1.95 -8.31
CA GLU A 73 -8.76 2.44 -8.77
C GLU A 73 -9.87 1.84 -7.91
N THR A 74 -10.75 2.69 -7.37
CA THR A 74 -11.84 2.26 -6.50
C THR A 74 -13.04 3.18 -6.59
N GLU A 75 -14.23 2.60 -6.45
CA GLU A 75 -15.46 3.36 -6.29
C GLU A 75 -15.71 3.65 -4.81
N VAL A 76 -15.86 4.94 -4.48
CA VAL A 76 -16.17 5.40 -3.13
C VAL A 76 -17.62 5.88 -3.07
N PRO A 77 -18.48 5.29 -2.21
CA PRO A 77 -19.88 5.68 -2.11
C PRO A 77 -20.05 7.11 -1.60
N ALA A 78 -21.18 7.73 -1.93
CA ALA A 78 -21.54 9.08 -1.49
C ALA A 78 -21.51 9.21 0.03
N GLY A 79 -20.88 10.27 0.56
CA GLY A 79 -20.72 10.50 1.99
C GLY A 79 -19.97 9.39 2.74
N GLY A 80 -19.31 8.48 2.02
CA GLY A 80 -18.70 7.27 2.54
C GLY A 80 -17.19 7.26 2.46
N PHE A 81 -16.60 6.15 2.89
CA PHE A 81 -15.16 5.92 2.77
C PHE A 81 -14.84 4.52 2.26
N ARG A 82 -13.70 4.38 1.61
CA ARG A 82 -13.08 3.09 1.27
C ARG A 82 -11.71 2.99 1.93
N ALA A 83 -11.37 1.79 2.34
CA ALA A 83 -10.08 1.45 2.91
C ALA A 83 -9.48 0.31 2.08
N ILE A 84 -8.26 0.49 1.61
CA ILE A 84 -7.58 -0.45 0.73
C ILE A 84 -6.28 -0.85 1.41
N HIS A 85 -6.08 -2.14 1.62
CA HIS A 85 -4.84 -2.66 2.15
C HIS A 85 -3.81 -2.82 1.03
N CYS A 86 -2.59 -2.37 1.33
CA CYS A 86 -1.46 -2.58 0.44
C CYS A 86 -0.22 -2.93 1.25
N MET A 87 0.74 -3.56 0.60
CA MET A 87 2.09 -3.72 1.14
C MET A 87 3.03 -2.86 0.31
N ILE A 88 3.94 -2.17 0.99
CA ILE A 88 5.02 -1.42 0.35
C ILE A 88 6.31 -2.09 0.79
N SER A 89 7.11 -2.48 -0.19
CA SER A 89 8.44 -3.04 -0.01
C SER A 89 9.46 -1.97 -0.38
N GLU A 90 10.32 -1.63 0.57
CA GLU A 90 11.46 -0.72 0.38
C GLU A 90 12.76 -1.52 0.42
N PRO A 91 13.71 -1.29 -0.50
CA PRO A 91 15.03 -1.88 -0.40
C PRO A 91 15.73 -1.28 0.84
N VAL A 92 16.30 -2.14 1.67
CA VAL A 92 17.12 -1.72 2.81
C VAL A 92 18.48 -1.34 2.23
N ASN A 93 18.82 -0.05 2.31
CA ASN A 93 20.16 0.38 1.91
C ASN A 93 21.17 -0.31 2.83
N PRO A 94 22.21 -1.01 2.30
CA PRO A 94 23.22 -1.64 3.13
C PRO A 94 23.98 -0.62 4.00
N ALA A 95 24.01 0.66 3.60
CA ALA A 95 24.60 1.75 4.37
C ALA A 95 23.81 2.18 5.63
N GLU A 96 22.57 1.70 5.82
CA GLU A 96 21.78 1.95 7.05
C GLU A 96 21.75 0.70 7.97
N GLY A 97 22.58 -0.31 7.67
CA GLY A 97 22.66 -1.59 8.39
C GLY A 97 23.83 -1.72 9.38
N GLU A 98 24.66 -0.69 9.54
CA GLU A 98 25.71 -0.69 10.56
C GLU A 98 25.63 0.59 11.40
N SER A 99 25.08 0.45 12.60
CA SER A 99 25.59 1.20 13.74
C SER A 99 26.04 0.16 14.78
N PRO A 100 27.27 0.28 15.30
CA PRO A 100 27.91 -0.72 16.17
C PRO A 100 27.16 -1.00 17.47
#